data_AF-A0A1A8L2M8-F1
#
_entry.id   AF-A0A1A8L2M8-F1
#
_cell.length_a   1.000
_cell.length_b   1.000
_cell.length_c   1.000
_cell.angle_alpha   90.00
_cell.angle_beta   90.00
_cell.angle_gamma   90.00
#
_symmetry.space_group_name_H-M   'P 1'
#
loop_
_entity.id
_entity.type
_entity.pdbx_description
1 polymer ?
#
loop_
_entity_poly.entity_id
_entity_poly.type
_entity_poly.pdbx_seq_one_letter_code
_entity_poly.pdbx_strand_id
1 'polypeptide(L)'
;SVDLCDGDRWKDKVILELFPYDAGTDSGFTFSSPNFETIPQDRVSQITSSFPSHPANSFFYPRLKHLPPIAKVTLTKIKKTNQIISLLLEPTQSNLLPTGNEIEDKLINTPLDCEVSVWSPW
;
A
#
# COMPACT_ATOMS: atom_id res chain seq x y z
N SER A 1 -13.03 4.66 -10.22
CA SER A 1 -12.66 3.89 -11.43
C SER A 1 -11.57 4.64 -12.17
N VAL A 2 -10.73 3.94 -12.94
CA VAL A 2 -9.66 4.56 -13.75
C VAL A 2 -10.13 4.60 -15.20
N ASP A 3 -10.20 5.81 -15.78
CA ASP A 3 -10.54 5.97 -17.19
C ASP A 3 -9.28 5.92 -18.06
N LEU A 4 -9.25 4.98 -19.00
CA LEU A 4 -8.16 4.81 -19.97
C LEU A 4 -8.46 5.48 -21.31
N CYS A 5 -9.70 5.93 -21.51
CA CYS A 5 -10.09 6.76 -22.63
C CYS A 5 -9.62 8.20 -22.39
N ASP A 6 -9.21 8.86 -23.46
CA ASP A 6 -8.84 10.27 -23.48
C ASP A 6 -9.34 10.87 -24.79
N GLY A 7 -10.62 11.26 -24.79
CA GLY A 7 -11.34 11.72 -25.98
C GLY A 7 -11.50 10.61 -27.02
N ASP A 8 -10.83 10.78 -28.17
CA ASP A 8 -10.82 9.83 -29.29
C ASP A 8 -9.62 8.85 -29.25
N ARG A 9 -8.81 8.91 -28.17
CA ARG A 9 -7.57 8.13 -28.04
C ARG A 9 -7.53 7.33 -26.74
N TRP A 10 -6.73 6.27 -26.76
CA TRP A 10 -6.37 5.51 -25.56
C TRP A 10 -5.07 6.04 -24.97
N LYS A 11 -5.05 6.24 -23.65
CA LYS A 11 -3.83 6.60 -22.90
C LYS A 11 -2.74 5.57 -23.12
N ASP A 12 -1.52 6.03 -23.39
CA ASP A 12 -0.38 5.13 -23.68
C ASP A 12 0.22 4.53 -22.40
N LYS A 13 0.19 5.25 -21.28
CA LYS A 13 0.69 4.78 -19.97
C LYS A 13 -0.08 5.44 -18.83
N VAL A 14 -0.44 4.67 -17.81
CA VAL A 14 -1.02 5.13 -16.53
C VAL A 14 -0.23 4.48 -15.40
N ILE A 15 0.18 5.27 -14.42
CA ILE A 15 0.89 4.80 -13.22
C ILE A 15 0.07 5.24 -12.02
N LEU A 16 -0.23 4.30 -11.12
CA LEU A 16 -0.97 4.58 -9.89
C LEU A 16 -0.21 4.01 -8.70
N GLU A 17 -0.07 4.83 -7.68
CA GLU A 17 0.35 4.40 -6.35
C GLU A 17 -0.88 3.92 -5.57
N LEU A 18 -0.74 2.80 -4.87
CA LEU A 18 -1.82 2.12 -4.19
C LEU A 18 -1.58 2.12 -2.68
N PHE A 19 -2.67 2.22 -1.95
CA PHE A 19 -2.72 2.25 -0.49
C PHE A 19 -3.68 1.16 0.01
N PRO A 20 -3.51 0.66 1.24
CA PRO A 20 -4.37 -0.38 1.79
C PRO A 20 -5.81 0.12 2.01
N TYR A 21 -6.78 -0.75 1.77
CA TYR A 21 -8.19 -0.54 2.07
C TYR A 21 -8.71 -1.71 2.92
N ASP A 22 -9.55 -1.37 3.89
CA ASP A 22 -10.33 -2.30 4.69
C ASP A 22 -11.66 -2.58 3.98
N ALA A 23 -12.08 -3.85 3.93
CA ALA A 23 -13.31 -4.26 3.27
C ALA A 23 -14.58 -4.04 4.13
N GLY A 24 -14.42 -3.85 5.44
CA GLY A 24 -15.51 -3.70 6.40
C GLY A 24 -16.19 -5.02 6.80
N THR A 25 -15.49 -6.14 6.68
CA THR A 25 -16.07 -7.49 6.90
C THR A 25 -15.42 -8.26 8.05
N ASP A 26 -14.16 -7.99 8.38
CA ASP A 26 -13.41 -8.64 9.46
C ASP A 26 -12.74 -7.56 10.32
N SER A 27 -12.89 -7.68 11.64
CA SER A 27 -12.46 -6.72 12.67
C SER A 27 -11.13 -7.12 13.32
N GLY A 28 -10.37 -8.05 12.73
CA GLY A 28 -8.99 -8.36 13.13
C GLY A 28 -8.06 -7.15 13.00
N PHE A 29 -7.18 -6.94 13.98
CA PHE A 29 -6.32 -5.73 14.03
C PHE A 29 -4.98 -5.91 13.31
N THR A 30 -4.46 -7.14 13.32
CA THR A 30 -3.15 -7.47 12.77
C THR A 30 -3.28 -8.36 11.54
N PHE A 31 -2.23 -8.40 10.72
CA PHE A 31 -2.13 -9.30 9.56
C PHE A 31 -2.43 -10.78 9.87
N SER A 32 -2.18 -11.22 11.10
CA SER A 32 -2.33 -12.61 11.55
C SER A 32 -3.37 -12.78 12.66
N SER A 33 -4.25 -11.79 12.84
CA SER A 33 -5.37 -11.91 13.79
C SER A 33 -6.28 -13.08 13.39
N PRO A 34 -6.89 -13.80 14.35
CA PRO A 34 -7.93 -14.76 14.04
C PRO A 34 -9.16 -14.04 13.43
N ASN A 35 -9.95 -14.76 12.65
CA ASN A 35 -11.16 -14.20 12.04
C ASN A 35 -12.11 -13.64 13.11
N PHE A 36 -12.61 -12.43 12.89
CA PHE A 36 -13.59 -11.79 13.76
C PHE A 36 -14.58 -10.98 12.91
N GLU A 37 -15.79 -11.50 12.72
CA GLU A 37 -16.77 -10.88 11.82
C GLU A 37 -17.18 -9.46 12.26
N THR A 38 -17.24 -8.53 11.30
CA THR A 38 -17.72 -7.16 11.54
C THR A 38 -19.25 -7.11 11.42
N ILE A 39 -19.95 -6.82 12.53
CA ILE A 39 -21.42 -6.80 12.58
C ILE A 39 -21.90 -5.47 13.21
N PRO A 40 -22.71 -4.65 12.49
CA PRO A 40 -23.10 -4.81 11.09
C PRO A 40 -21.91 -4.65 10.13
N GLN A 41 -22.04 -5.13 8.89
CA GLN A 41 -21.00 -4.96 7.87
C GLN A 41 -20.75 -3.47 7.60
N ASP A 42 -19.48 -3.09 7.61
CA ASP A 42 -19.04 -1.72 7.38
C ASP A 42 -18.78 -1.43 5.89
N ARG A 43 -18.58 -0.15 5.56
CA ARG A 43 -18.19 0.27 4.22
C ARG A 43 -16.70 0.08 4.00
N VAL A 44 -16.32 -0.16 2.75
CA VAL A 44 -14.91 -0.12 2.32
C VAL A 44 -14.29 1.23 2.71
N SER A 45 -13.18 1.20 3.43
CA SER A 45 -12.50 2.39 3.96
C SER A 45 -10.99 2.33 3.72
N GLN A 46 -10.35 3.48 3.53
CA GLN A 46 -8.91 3.52 3.34
C GLN A 46 -8.19 3.40 4.69
N ILE A 47 -7.20 2.51 4.77
CA ILE A 47 -6.31 2.41 5.93
C ILE A 47 -5.19 3.45 5.76
N THR A 48 -4.91 4.18 6.83
CA THR A 48 -3.90 5.26 6.88
C THR A 48 -2.96 5.04 8.06
N SER A 49 -1.91 5.86 8.17
CA SER A 49 -0.95 5.76 9.28
C SER A 49 -1.57 6.06 10.64
N SER A 50 -2.72 6.73 10.67
CA SER A 50 -3.41 7.17 11.88
C SER A 50 -4.83 6.59 12.05
N PHE A 51 -5.35 5.87 11.06
CA PHE A 51 -6.68 5.26 11.10
C PHE A 51 -6.69 3.86 10.45
N PRO A 52 -7.20 2.82 11.13
CA PRO A 52 -7.75 2.84 12.50
C PRO A 52 -6.68 3.11 13.57
N SER A 53 -7.05 3.86 14.62
CA SER A 53 -6.11 4.45 15.60
C SER A 53 -5.87 3.56 16.83
N HIS A 54 -5.47 2.30 16.63
CA HIS A 54 -5.16 1.37 17.72
C HIS A 54 -3.68 0.94 17.63
N PRO A 55 -2.93 0.90 18.74
CA PRO A 55 -1.50 0.55 18.73
C PRO A 55 -1.16 -0.83 18.15
N ALA A 56 -2.11 -1.77 18.19
CA ALA A 56 -1.94 -3.11 17.61
C ALA A 56 -2.23 -3.16 16.11
N ASN A 57 -2.78 -2.10 15.49
CA ASN A 57 -3.10 -2.14 14.07
C ASN A 57 -1.83 -2.19 13.24
N SER A 58 -1.81 -3.11 12.28
CA SER A 58 -0.63 -3.37 11.45
C SER A 58 -0.13 -2.16 10.65
N PHE A 59 -0.98 -1.19 10.36
CA PHE A 59 -0.63 0.04 9.64
C PHE A 59 -0.66 1.30 10.51
N PHE A 60 -0.72 1.18 11.84
CA PHE A 60 -0.68 2.33 12.72
C PHE A 60 0.77 2.79 12.97
N TYR A 61 1.17 3.82 12.23
CA TYR A 61 2.49 4.45 12.32
C TYR A 61 2.35 5.90 12.81
N PRO A 62 2.28 6.14 14.13
CA PRO A 62 1.94 7.46 14.70
C PRO A 62 2.97 8.55 14.39
N ARG A 63 4.18 8.16 13.98
CA ARG A 63 5.26 9.08 13.59
C ARG A 63 5.24 9.46 12.10
N LEU A 64 4.39 8.81 11.29
CA LEU A 64 4.27 9.08 9.86
C LEU A 64 3.03 9.94 9.57
N LYS A 65 3.19 10.99 8.76
CA LYS A 65 2.07 11.81 8.30
C LYS A 65 1.11 10.98 7.43
N HIS A 66 1.66 10.17 6.53
CA HIS A 66 0.92 9.25 5.66
C HIS A 66 1.68 7.94 5.49
N LEU A 67 0.98 6.86 5.12
CA LEU A 67 1.66 5.61 4.72
C LEU A 67 2.43 5.84 3.41
N PRO A 68 3.61 5.22 3.22
CA PRO A 68 4.16 5.05 1.88
C PRO A 68 3.23 4.16 1.03
N PRO A 69 3.25 4.27 -0.31
CA PRO A 69 2.52 3.36 -1.18
C PRO A 69 2.91 1.90 -0.90
N ILE A 70 1.91 1.02 -0.72
CA ILE A 70 2.15 -0.42 -0.50
C ILE A 70 2.36 -1.16 -1.82
N ALA A 71 1.85 -0.59 -2.91
CA ALA A 71 2.00 -1.14 -4.25
C ALA A 71 1.96 -0.03 -5.30
N LYS A 72 2.40 -0.38 -6.52
CA LYS A 72 2.36 0.49 -7.69
C LYS A 72 1.86 -0.32 -8.88
N VAL A 73 0.85 0.19 -9.58
CA VAL A 73 0.36 -0.44 -10.82
C VAL A 73 0.72 0.45 -12.01
N THR A 74 1.24 -0.17 -13.06
CA THR A 74 1.52 0.49 -14.34
C THR A 74 0.71 -0.17 -15.44
N LEU A 75 -0.19 0.57 -16.05
CA LEU A 75 -0.94 0.15 -17.24
C LEU A 75 -0.26 0.77 -18.45
N THR A 76 0.24 -0.05 -19.36
CA THR A 76 0.89 0.41 -20.60
C THR A 76 0.14 -0.15 -21.79
N LYS A 77 -0.23 0.72 -22.72
CA LYS A 77 -0.85 0.33 -23.98
C LYS A 77 0.18 -0.33 -24.88
N ILE A 78 -0.08 -1.57 -25.23
CA ILE A 78 0.79 -2.33 -26.14
C ILE A 78 0.30 -2.18 -27.59
N LYS A 79 1.24 -1.96 -28.52
CA LYS A 79 0.97 -2.12 -29.96
C LYS A 79 1.32 -3.56 -30.31
N LYS A 80 0.36 -4.31 -30.86
CA LYS A 80 0.57 -5.71 -31.24
C LYS A 80 1.43 -5.77 -32.50
N THR A 81 2.74 -5.79 -32.33
CA THR A 81 3.72 -6.19 -33.35
C THR A 81 4.18 -7.61 -32.98
N ASN A 82 4.64 -8.44 -33.95
CA ASN A 82 5.08 -9.84 -33.74
C ASN A 82 6.32 -10.01 -32.84
N GLN A 83 6.53 -9.15 -31.84
CA GLN A 83 7.65 -9.16 -30.93
C GLN A 83 7.21 -9.76 -29.59
N ILE A 84 7.97 -10.76 -29.13
CA ILE A 84 7.90 -11.33 -27.79
C ILE A 84 7.98 -10.17 -26.80
N ILE A 85 6.96 -10.03 -25.95
CA ILE A 85 6.97 -9.04 -24.87
C ILE A 85 8.08 -9.47 -23.89
N SER A 86 9.28 -8.93 -24.05
CA SER A 86 10.26 -8.96 -22.96
C SER A 86 9.75 -7.98 -21.91
N LEU A 87 9.04 -8.48 -20.91
CA LEU A 87 8.75 -7.70 -19.72
C LEU A 87 10.11 -7.40 -19.08
N LEU A 88 10.62 -6.18 -19.30
CA LEU A 88 11.70 -5.63 -18.50
C LEU A 88 11.12 -5.44 -17.10
N LEU A 89 11.26 -6.47 -16.27
CA LEU A 89 11.06 -6.39 -14.83
C LEU A 89 12.20 -5.52 -14.29
N GLU A 90 12.00 -4.20 -14.31
CA GLU A 90 12.83 -3.34 -13.48
C GLU A 90 12.54 -3.70 -12.02
N PRO A 91 13.57 -3.98 -11.21
CA PRO A 91 13.36 -4.20 -9.78
C PRO A 91 12.62 -3.00 -9.19
N THR A 92 11.58 -3.24 -8.40
CA THR A 92 11.01 -2.20 -7.55
C THR A 92 12.13 -1.68 -6.64
N GLN A 93 12.62 -0.46 -6.90
CA GLN A 93 13.54 0.22 -5.99
C GLN A 93 12.77 0.59 -4.71
N SER A 94 12.79 -0.30 -3.72
CA SER A 94 12.09 -0.15 -2.44
C SER A 94 12.87 0.65 -1.39
N ASN A 95 13.91 1.39 -1.78
CA ASN A 95 14.87 1.98 -0.83
C ASN A 95 14.77 3.50 -0.68
N LEU A 96 13.71 4.13 -1.18
CA LEU A 96 13.47 5.54 -0.90
C LEU A 96 12.61 5.66 0.35
N LEU A 97 13.26 5.78 1.51
CA LEU A 97 12.63 6.39 2.69
C LEU A 97 12.11 7.77 2.26
N PRO A 98 10.80 8.05 2.35
CA PRO A 98 10.26 9.35 1.97
C PRO A 98 10.84 10.41 2.92
N THR A 99 11.88 11.12 2.45
CA THR A 99 12.50 12.20 3.22
C THR A 99 11.45 13.29 3.41
N GLY A 100 11.03 13.54 4.66
CA GLY A 100 10.00 14.55 5.00
C GLY A 100 8.60 14.02 5.39
N ASN A 101 8.40 12.70 5.45
CA ASN A 101 7.13 12.10 5.90
C ASN A 101 7.05 11.87 7.43
N GLU A 102 8.14 12.15 8.15
CA GLU A 102 8.18 12.12 9.61
C GLU A 102 7.49 13.35 10.21
N ILE A 103 6.85 13.16 11.36
CA ILE A 103 6.33 14.24 12.20
C ILE A 103 7.44 14.60 13.20
N GLU A 104 8.08 15.76 13.00
CA GLU A 104 8.96 16.37 14.01
C GLU A 104 8.09 16.84 15.20
N ASP A 105 7.93 16.02 16.25
CA ASP A 105 8.32 16.34 17.63
C ASP A 105 7.89 15.27 18.67
N LYS A 106 8.75 15.10 19.68
CA LYS A 106 8.62 14.54 21.05
C LYS A 106 7.85 13.22 21.33
N LEU A 107 8.65 12.22 21.72
CA LEU A 107 8.40 11.23 22.78
C LEU A 107 7.32 10.15 22.55
N ILE A 108 7.41 9.42 21.45
CA ILE A 108 6.70 8.14 21.30
C ILE A 108 7.74 7.04 21.17
N ASN A 109 7.87 6.11 22.13
CA ASN A 109 8.91 5.07 22.16
C ASN A 109 8.71 3.91 21.17
N THR A 110 7.73 3.97 20.25
CA THR A 110 7.53 2.93 19.24
C THR A 110 8.49 3.13 18.06
N PRO A 111 9.36 2.16 17.73
CA PRO A 111 10.23 2.24 16.56
C PRO A 111 9.45 2.53 15.28
N LEU A 112 10.07 3.28 14.36
CA LEU A 112 9.51 3.54 13.02
C LEU A 112 9.40 2.25 12.20
N ASP A 113 10.31 1.32 12.44
CA ASP A 113 10.42 0.05 11.75
C ASP A 113 10.34 -1.10 12.77
N CYS A 114 9.61 -2.15 12.41
CA CYS A 114 9.75 -3.43 13.11
C CYS A 114 11.16 -3.95 12.86
N GLU A 115 11.93 -4.22 13.91
CA GLU A 115 13.17 -4.97 13.79
C GLU A 115 12.82 -6.35 13.21
N VAL A 116 13.21 -6.58 11.95
CA VAL A 116 12.97 -7.85 11.27
C VAL A 116 14.12 -8.80 11.57
N SER A 117 13.80 -10.03 11.91
CA SER A 117 14.81 -11.08 12.02
C SER A 117 15.31 -11.50 10.64
N VAL A 118 16.47 -12.15 10.60
CA VAL A 118 16.94 -12.84 9.41
C VAL A 118 15.93 -13.93 9.02
N TRP A 119 15.74 -14.16 7.73
CA TRP A 119 14.95 -15.29 7.21
C TRP A 119 15.44 -16.62 7.80
N SER A 120 14.53 -17.50 8.18
CA SER A 120 14.89 -18.87 8.54
C SER A 120 15.38 -19.65 7.31
N PRO A 121 16.17 -20.71 7.50
CA PRO A 121 16.40 -21.71 6.45
C PRO A 121 15.06 -22.28 5.94
N TRP A 122 15.06 -22.69 4.68
CA TRP A 122 13.94 -23.41 4.05
C TRP A 122 13.72 -24.79 4.68
#